data_AF-A0A8H9BU69-F1
#
_entry.id   AF-A0A8H9BU69-F1
#
_cell.length_a   1.000
_cell.length_b   1.000
_cell.length_c   1.000
_cell.angle_alpha   90.00
_cell.angle_beta   90.00
_cell.angle_gamma   90.00
#
_symmetry.space_group_name_H-M   'P 1'
#
loop_
_entity.id
_entity.type
_entity.pdbx_description
1 polymer ?
#
loop_
_entity_poly.entity_id
_entity_poly.type
_entity_poly.pdbx_seq_one_letter_code
_entity_poly.pdbx_strand_id
1 'polypeptide(L)'
;MYKQFFKKIDGEPFLFNIKEIDSETINDEYTDIMPQEGLYHPIHFNGETWIGTSREEWLKNQVNEENEYIPDEKDKALADLTVQLLSTQEEVASLHEEIANLTLELLRG
;
A
#
# COMPACT_ATOMS: atom_id res chain seq x y z
N MET A 1 -10.54 18.44 30.70
CA MET A 1 -11.62 18.54 29.69
C MET A 1 -10.92 18.35 28.37
N TYR A 2 -11.44 17.48 27.51
CA TYR A 2 -10.77 17.20 26.24
C TYR A 2 -11.45 17.99 25.13
N LYS A 3 -10.66 18.55 24.22
CA LYS A 3 -11.13 19.21 23.00
C LYS A 3 -10.34 18.63 21.82
N GLN A 4 -11.05 18.40 20.71
CA GLN A 4 -10.45 17.96 19.45
C GLN A 4 -9.89 19.17 18.70
N PHE A 5 -8.71 18.97 18.12
CA PHE A 5 -8.03 19.87 17.22
C PHE A 5 -7.55 19.08 16.00
N PHE A 6 -7.10 19.76 14.96
CA PHE A 6 -6.61 19.19 13.73
C PHE A 6 -5.19 19.70 13.48
N LYS A 7 -4.27 18.80 13.11
CA LYS A 7 -2.90 19.17 12.75
C LYS A 7 -2.91 20.02 11.48
N LYS A 8 -2.30 21.20 11.49
CA LYS A 8 -2.29 22.10 10.33
C LYS A 8 -1.65 21.51 9.06
N ILE A 9 -0.78 20.52 9.22
CA ILE A 9 -0.02 19.92 8.11
C ILE A 9 -0.85 18.97 7.23
N ASP A 10 -1.83 18.28 7.80
CA ASP A 10 -2.54 17.19 7.12
C ASP A 10 -4.03 17.08 7.48
N GLY A 11 -4.50 17.79 8.51
CA GLY A 11 -5.88 17.69 8.97
C GLY A 11 -6.16 16.49 9.86
N GLU A 12 -5.15 15.77 10.34
CA GLU A 12 -5.38 14.66 11.26
C GLU A 12 -5.96 15.17 12.60
N PRO A 13 -7.06 14.55 13.08
CA PRO A 13 -7.66 14.92 14.35
C PRO A 13 -6.80 14.45 15.52
N PHE A 14 -6.64 15.31 16.53
CA PHE A 14 -5.95 15.03 17.77
C PHE A 14 -6.73 15.55 18.98
N LEU A 15 -6.74 14.80 20.07
CA LEU A 15 -7.43 15.16 21.30
C LEU A 15 -6.46 15.72 22.33
N PHE A 16 -6.69 16.97 22.75
CA PHE A 16 -5.90 17.61 23.80
C PHE A 16 -6.71 17.77 25.09
N ASN A 17 -6.05 17.57 26.23
CA ASN A 17 -6.58 18.00 27.51
C ASN A 17 -6.28 19.48 27.70
N ILE A 18 -7.29 20.33 27.58
CA ILE A 18 -7.13 21.80 27.63
C ILE A 18 -6.63 22.35 28.99
N LYS A 19 -6.45 21.48 29.99
CA LYS A 19 -5.88 21.85 31.30
C LYS A 19 -4.36 21.61 31.39
N GLU A 20 -3.81 20.80 30.48
CA GLU A 20 -2.44 20.28 30.56
C GLU A 20 -1.55 20.76 29.41
N ILE A 21 -2.10 21.53 28.47
CA ILE A 21 -1.37 22.01 27.30
C ILE A 21 -1.39 23.53 27.21
N ASP A 22 -0.26 24.11 26.82
CA ASP A 22 -0.13 25.53 26.57
C ASP A 22 -0.88 25.92 25.28
N SER A 23 -1.64 27.03 25.36
CA SER A 23 -2.38 27.59 24.22
C SER A 23 -1.48 27.95 23.03
N GLU A 24 -0.20 28.19 23.28
CA GLU A 24 0.79 28.52 22.27
C GLU A 24 1.14 27.30 21.39
N THR A 25 1.31 26.12 22.00
CA THR A 25 1.53 24.86 21.26
C THR A 25 0.33 24.47 20.40
N ILE A 26 -0.89 24.72 20.90
CA ILE A 26 -2.11 24.52 20.12
C ILE A 26 -2.11 25.43 18.91
N ASN A 27 -1.81 26.73 19.08
CA ASN A 27 -1.90 27.70 17.99
C ASN A 27 -0.80 27.59 16.94
N ASP A 28 0.34 26.96 17.25
CA ASP A 28 1.45 26.81 16.30
C ASP A 28 1.18 25.65 15.33
N GLU A 29 0.95 24.44 15.86
CA GLU A 29 0.85 23.21 15.06
C GLU A 29 -0.59 22.75 14.78
N TYR A 30 -1.56 23.22 15.56
CA TYR A 30 -2.93 22.72 15.53
C TYR A 30 -3.94 23.84 15.26
N THR A 31 -5.14 23.46 14.84
CA THR A 31 -6.27 24.37 14.66
C THR A 31 -7.54 23.69 15.13
N ASP A 32 -8.49 24.43 15.68
CA ASP A 32 -9.82 23.88 15.98
C ASP A 32 -10.80 23.99 14.80
N ILE A 33 -10.31 24.50 13.66
CA ILE A 33 -11.06 24.59 12.42
C ILE A 33 -10.94 23.27 11.67
N MET A 34 -12.08 22.63 11.41
CA MET A 34 -12.15 21.37 10.66
C MET A 34 -11.84 21.58 9.17
N PRO A 35 -11.10 20.66 8.51
CA PRO A 35 -10.92 20.69 7.07
C PRO A 35 -12.25 20.63 6.32
N GLN A 36 -12.40 21.51 5.33
CA GLN A 36 -13.59 21.56 4.48
C GLN A 36 -13.66 20.33 3.57
N GLU A 37 -14.86 19.79 3.38
CA GLU A 37 -15.08 18.65 2.49
C GLU A 37 -14.85 19.04 1.03
N GLY A 38 -14.35 18.10 0.22
CA GLY A 38 -14.10 18.31 -1.21
C GLY A 38 -12.72 18.86 -1.59
N LEU A 39 -11.79 18.95 -0.63
CA LEU A 39 -10.39 19.22 -0.90
C LEU A 39 -9.66 17.98 -1.40
N TYR A 40 -8.78 18.15 -2.39
CA TYR A 40 -7.91 17.10 -2.87
C TYR A 40 -6.56 17.14 -2.15
N HIS A 41 -5.98 15.97 -1.88
CA HIS A 41 -4.67 15.86 -1.24
C HIS A 41 -3.53 16.28 -2.17
N PRO A 42 -2.41 16.81 -1.63
CA PRO A 42 -2.19 17.17 -0.22
C PRO A 42 -3.03 18.38 0.25
N ILE A 43 -3.41 18.35 1.54
CA ILE A 43 -4.23 19.37 2.21
C ILE A 43 -3.39 20.01 3.33
N HIS A 44 -3.43 21.34 3.48
CA HIS A 44 -2.75 22.05 4.56
C HIS A 44 -3.56 23.27 5.02
N PHE A 45 -3.29 23.76 6.23
CA PHE A 45 -3.94 24.94 6.81
C PHE A 45 -3.07 26.19 6.62
N ASN A 46 -3.60 27.23 5.97
CA ASN A 46 -2.84 28.46 5.67
C ASN A 46 -2.87 29.53 6.79
N GLY A 47 -3.46 29.21 7.94
CA GLY A 47 -3.67 30.15 9.05
C GLY A 47 -5.13 30.62 9.19
N GLU A 48 -5.91 30.58 8.12
CA GLU A 48 -7.32 30.99 8.11
C GLU A 48 -8.25 29.89 7.58
N THR A 49 -7.82 29.17 6.55
CA THR A 49 -8.62 28.17 5.81
C THR A 49 -7.77 26.97 5.39
N TRP A 50 -8.45 25.87 5.11
CA TRP A 50 -7.84 24.66 4.57
C TRP A 50 -7.70 24.77 3.05
N ILE A 51 -6.47 24.61 2.55
CA ILE A 51 -6.14 24.61 1.14
C ILE A 51 -5.79 23.17 0.75
N GLY A 52 -6.53 22.63 -0.21
CA GLY A 52 -6.19 21.40 -0.90
C GLY A 52 -5.61 21.68 -2.27
N THR A 53 -5.11 20.63 -2.90
CA THR A 53 -4.68 20.64 -4.29
C THR A 53 -5.89 20.87 -5.21
N SER A 54 -5.67 21.54 -6.35
CA SER A 54 -6.72 21.73 -7.33
C SER A 54 -7.15 20.39 -7.93
N ARG A 55 -8.42 20.26 -8.34
CA ARG A 55 -8.92 19.04 -9.00
C ARG A 55 -8.07 18.67 -10.23
N GLU A 56 -7.65 19.67 -11.00
CA GLU A 56 -6.85 19.46 -12.21
C GLU A 56 -5.44 18.92 -11.90
N GLU A 57 -4.76 19.47 -10.90
CA GLU A 57 -3.45 18.97 -10.48
C GLU A 57 -3.56 17.60 -9.81
N TRP A 58 -4.59 17.40 -9.01
CA TRP A 58 -4.86 16.08 -8.43
C TRP A 58 -5.05 15.04 -9.53
N LEU A 59 -5.90 15.32 -10.53
CA LEU A 59 -6.10 14.44 -11.68
C LEU A 59 -4.81 14.21 -12.48
N LYS A 60 -3.97 15.23 -12.72
CA LYS A 60 -2.67 15.06 -13.37
C LYS A 60 -1.75 14.12 -12.59
N ASN A 61 -1.80 14.16 -11.27
CA ASN A 61 -1.02 13.26 -10.41
C ASN A 61 -1.61 11.85 -10.35
N GLN A 62 -2.92 11.68 -10.54
CA GLN A 62 -3.58 10.36 -10.65
C GLN A 62 -3.19 9.63 -11.95
N VAL A 63 -2.84 10.35 -13.02
CA VAL A 63 -2.53 9.77 -14.34
C VAL A 63 -1.26 8.89 -14.35
N ASN A 64 -0.51 8.80 -13.23
CA ASN A 64 0.61 7.86 -13.11
C ASN A 64 0.22 6.43 -12.70
N GLU A 65 -1.07 6.15 -12.47
CA GLU A 65 -1.56 4.77 -12.27
C GLU A 65 -1.64 3.96 -13.58
N GLU A 66 -1.57 4.61 -14.74
CA GLU A 66 -1.43 3.98 -16.06
C GLU A 66 0.04 3.88 -16.51
N ASN A 67 0.98 3.62 -15.61
CA ASN A 67 2.16 2.90 -16.07
C ASN A 67 1.67 1.49 -16.41
N GLU A 68 1.22 1.30 -17.66
CA GLU A 68 0.98 -0.02 -18.24
C GLU A 68 2.14 -0.90 -17.80
N TYR A 69 1.85 -1.91 -16.98
CA TYR A 69 2.90 -2.75 -16.42
C TYR A 69 3.53 -3.50 -17.58
N ILE A 70 4.72 -3.05 -17.99
CA ILE A 70 5.53 -3.69 -19.01
C ILE A 70 6.41 -4.70 -18.25
N PRO A 71 6.20 -6.02 -18.45
CA PRO A 71 7.00 -7.04 -17.77
C PRO A 71 8.49 -6.82 -18.06
N ASP A 72 9.27 -6.68 -17.00
CA ASP A 72 10.70 -6.49 -17.11
C ASP A 72 11.43 -7.83 -17.33
N GLU A 73 12.76 -7.80 -17.47
CA GLU A 73 13.55 -9.01 -17.68
C GLU A 73 13.47 -10.00 -16.50
N LYS A 74 13.27 -9.50 -15.27
CA LYS A 74 13.12 -10.34 -14.09
C LYS A 74 11.77 -11.03 -14.09
N ASP A 75 10.72 -10.35 -14.54
CA ASP A 75 9.39 -10.94 -14.68
C ASP A 75 9.39 -12.10 -15.69
N LYS A 76 10.10 -11.91 -16.82
CA LYS A 76 10.31 -12.99 -17.80
C LYS A 76 11.13 -14.14 -17.23
N ALA A 77 12.24 -13.84 -16.55
CA ALA A 77 13.07 -14.86 -15.92
C ALA A 77 12.30 -15.64 -14.85
N LEU A 78 11.45 -14.98 -14.07
CA LEU A 78 10.59 -15.62 -13.08
C LEU A 78 9.59 -16.56 -13.73
N ALA A 79 8.95 -16.12 -14.83
CA ALA A 79 8.03 -16.98 -15.59
C ALA A 79 8.74 -18.23 -16.13
N ASP A 80 9.91 -18.06 -16.74
CA ASP A 80 10.70 -19.18 -17.27
C ASP A 80 11.14 -20.16 -16.17
N LEU A 81 11.60 -19.63 -15.03
CA LEU A 81 11.96 -20.45 -13.87
C LEU A 81 10.74 -21.20 -13.30
N THR A 82 9.57 -20.57 -13.30
CA THR A 82 8.33 -21.20 -12.84
C THR A 82 7.92 -22.36 -13.75
N VAL A 83 8.04 -22.19 -15.07
CA VAL A 83 7.77 -23.27 -16.05
C VAL A 83 8.78 -24.41 -15.88
N GLN A 84 10.06 -24.11 -15.70
CA GLN A 84 11.09 -25.12 -15.45
C GLN A 84 10.84 -25.90 -14.15
N LEU A 85 10.43 -25.21 -13.08
CA LEU A 85 10.11 -25.83 -11.81
C LEU A 85 8.93 -26.81 -11.94
N LEU A 86 7.88 -26.41 -12.64
CA LEU A 86 6.72 -27.28 -12.90
C LEU A 86 7.13 -28.53 -13.69
N SER A 87 7.90 -28.36 -14.76
CA SER A 87 8.38 -29.49 -15.58
C SER A 87 9.21 -30.47 -14.74
N THR A 88 10.09 -29.94 -13.88
CA THR A 88 10.91 -30.75 -12.98
C THR A 88 10.06 -31.51 -11.96
N GLN A 89 8.99 -30.89 -11.45
CA GLN A 89 8.07 -31.54 -10.50
C GLN A 89 7.29 -32.69 -11.17
N GLU A 90 6.87 -32.53 -12.42
CA GLU A 90 6.22 -33.58 -13.20
C GLU A 90 7.16 -34.77 -13.45
N GLU A 91 8.40 -34.51 -13.85
CA GLU A 91 9.41 -35.57 -14.03
C GLU A 91 9.68 -36.35 -12.74
N VAL A 92 9.82 -35.65 -11.61
CA VAL A 92 10.01 -36.29 -10.30
C VAL A 92 8.80 -37.15 -9.91
N ALA A 93 7.58 -36.69 -10.20
CA ALA A 93 6.37 -37.48 -9.96
C ALA A 93 6.33 -38.76 -10.80
N SER A 94 6.67 -38.66 -12.09
CA SER A 94 6.76 -39.82 -12.99
C SER A 94 7.80 -40.83 -12.50
N LEU A 95 8.99 -40.37 -12.11
CA LEU A 95 10.05 -41.24 -11.60
C LEU A 95 9.61 -41.96 -10.31
N HIS A 96 8.89 -41.29 -9.41
CA HIS A 96 8.35 -41.94 -8.22
C HIS A 96 7.34 -43.05 -8.57
N GLU A 97 6.48 -42.82 -9.57
CA GLU A 97 5.52 -43.83 -10.04
C GLU A 97 6.23 -45.04 -10.66
N GLU A 98 7.22 -44.80 -11.51
CA GLU A 98 8.04 -45.85 -12.12
C GLU A 98 8.78 -46.69 -11.07
N ILE A 99 9.39 -46.05 -10.07
CA ILE A 99 10.06 -46.74 -8.96
C ILE A 99 9.07 -47.58 -8.15
N ALA A 100 7.87 -47.05 -7.87
CA ALA A 100 6.84 -47.79 -7.15
C ALA A 100 6.40 -49.03 -7.94
N ASN A 101 6.17 -48.89 -9.24
CA ASN A 101 5.78 -49.99 -10.11
C ASN A 101 6.86 -51.07 -10.19
N LEU A 102 8.12 -50.70 -10.42
CA LEU A 102 9.25 -51.64 -10.43
C LEU A 102 9.40 -52.36 -9.08
N THR A 103 9.23 -51.65 -7.97
CA THR A 103 9.28 -52.24 -6.62
C THR A 103 8.17 -53.27 -6.44
N LEU A 104 6.96 -52.99 -6.92
CA LEU A 104 5.85 -53.94 -6.88
C LEU A 104 6.12 -55.16 -7.77
N GLU A 105 6.71 -55.00 -8.94
CA GLU A 105 7.09 -56.13 -9.81
C GLU A 105 8.11 -57.04 -9.12
N LEU A 106 9.15 -56.46 -8.50
CA LEU A 106 10.18 -57.22 -7.77
C LEU A 106 9.62 -57.96 -6.56
N LEU A 107 8.58 -57.44 -5.90
CA LEU A 107 7.92 -58.10 -4.77
C LEU A 107 6.95 -59.23 -5.20
N ARG A 108 6.53 -59.23 -6.47
CA ARG A 108 5.56 -60.19 -7.02
C ARG A 108 6.23 -61.37 -7.74
N GLY A 109 7.49 -61.22 -8.16
CA GLY A 109 8.31 -62.30 -8.73
C GLY A 109 8.99 -63.16 -7.66
#